data_AF-A0A843YYQ3-F1
#
_entry.id   AF-A0A843YYQ3-F1
#
_cell.length_a   1.000
_cell.length_b   1.000
_cell.length_c   1.000
_cell.angle_alpha   90.00
_cell.angle_beta   90.00
_cell.angle_gamma   90.00
#
_symmetry.space_group_name_H-M   'P 1'
#
loop_
_entity.id
_entity.type
_entity.pdbx_description
1 polymer ?
#
loop_
_entity_poly.entity_id
_entity_poly.type
_entity_poly.pdbx_seq_one_letter_code
_entity_poly.pdbx_strand_id
1 'polypeptide(L)'
;SSNVTSLSTGLSTTNSNVTSLSSSVSTGITSLSTGMSTFSSNVTSLSTGLSTTNSNVTSLSTGLSTTDSNVSSLSTGMSMFNSNVASLSTGVANSVQYDNPGHTSITLGGIGATTPVTLTNVAAGVKPTDAVNYGQLSSLSTATSAGITSLSTGLSTTNSNLTTLSTSTSTGISTAQSGVNSLSTGLSTTNSNVAMLSTSTSTGLSTAASGINSLSTGLSTTNSSVSSLSTSTSSGLSVAYNGINSLSSGVASLSTGLGQLASLSTSLTSVTSLSTSLKPLANALTAAAGNGATIGVTTIGGANSDGTIQTRGANGTVISNVNPATCGTVTGVDATGSGLCAKATKDGATAFGSNAQATDANTTAVGFRAVASQAGSVAIGNNAQATGDPTVAIGQNSVASGNNSVATGAGAQATGTNAVATGAGAQAAASNSVALGAGSIADQANTVSVGSPGSERRITNVAPGVDPTDAVNVSQLSAVQNQVNNVQKTAYAGIAMSMALTGTVMPSLDAGEKGVGVGIGSFQGNGALALQFKSVSQTGNSSWGAGVSTTGKTTGVTVGYGFKWK
;
A
#
# COMPACT_ATOMS: atom_id res chain seq x y z
N SER A 1 -54.12 -109.36 45.18
CA SER A 1 -54.75 -108.05 44.94
C SER A 1 -54.70 -107.21 46.20
N SER A 2 -53.76 -106.26 46.27
CA SER A 2 -53.87 -105.04 47.08
C SER A 2 -52.63 -104.17 46.82
N ASN A 3 -52.68 -103.38 45.75
CA ASN A 3 -51.75 -102.28 45.52
C ASN A 3 -52.01 -101.23 46.60
N VAL A 4 -51.10 -101.06 47.57
CA VAL A 4 -51.18 -99.97 48.53
C VAL A 4 -50.57 -98.73 47.87
N THR A 5 -51.43 -97.84 47.39
CA THR A 5 -51.05 -96.67 46.57
C THR A 5 -50.64 -95.45 47.43
N SER A 6 -50.95 -95.46 48.73
CA SER A 6 -50.55 -94.40 49.67
C SER A 6 -50.57 -94.90 51.11
N LEU A 7 -49.52 -94.62 51.89
CA LEU A 7 -49.50 -94.77 53.34
C LEU A 7 -49.42 -93.35 53.96
N SER A 8 -50.58 -92.76 54.29
CA SER A 8 -50.65 -91.50 55.05
C SER A 8 -50.86 -91.84 56.53
N THR A 9 -49.88 -91.54 57.39
CA THR A 9 -49.97 -91.79 58.83
C THR A 9 -50.82 -90.72 59.53
N GLY A 10 -52.11 -90.99 59.72
CA GLY A 10 -52.96 -90.29 60.69
C GLY A 10 -53.08 -91.09 61.98
N LEU A 11 -52.22 -90.81 62.97
CA LEU A 11 -52.21 -91.45 64.29
C LEU A 11 -53.10 -90.65 65.26
N SER A 12 -54.27 -91.17 65.66
CA SER A 12 -55.27 -90.39 66.42
C SER A 12 -55.29 -90.62 67.94
N THR A 13 -54.70 -91.67 68.50
CA THR A 13 -54.55 -91.81 69.96
C THR A 13 -53.42 -92.77 70.33
N THR A 14 -52.49 -92.32 71.18
CA THR A 14 -51.39 -93.14 71.71
C THR A 14 -51.61 -93.39 73.19
N ASN A 15 -51.56 -94.64 73.64
CA ASN A 15 -51.34 -94.96 75.04
C ASN A 15 -49.95 -95.59 75.21
N SER A 16 -48.99 -94.71 75.54
CA SER A 16 -47.66 -94.98 76.08
C SER A 16 -46.60 -95.63 75.15
N ASN A 17 -45.52 -94.86 74.90
CA ASN A 17 -44.20 -95.26 74.39
C ASN A 17 -44.12 -95.94 73.01
N VAL A 18 -44.17 -95.13 71.94
CA VAL A 18 -43.64 -95.53 70.61
C VAL A 18 -42.32 -94.80 70.38
N THR A 19 -41.21 -95.47 70.68
CA THR A 19 -39.86 -94.88 70.62
C THR A 19 -39.24 -94.96 69.22
N SER A 20 -39.80 -95.75 68.29
CA SER A 20 -39.47 -95.72 66.85
C SER A 20 -40.51 -96.47 66.00
N LEU A 21 -40.77 -95.96 64.78
CA LEU A 21 -41.39 -96.71 63.69
C LEU A 21 -40.27 -97.06 62.69
N SER A 22 -39.90 -98.34 62.58
CA SER A 22 -39.06 -98.83 61.48
C SER A 22 -39.94 -99.57 60.46
N SER A 23 -40.00 -99.05 59.24
CA SER A 23 -40.60 -99.76 58.11
C SER A 23 -39.48 -100.30 57.22
N SER A 24 -39.24 -101.61 57.27
CA SER A 24 -38.44 -102.30 56.24
C SER A 24 -39.35 -102.59 55.05
N VAL A 25 -39.03 -102.06 53.87
CA VAL A 25 -39.82 -102.30 52.64
C VAL A 25 -38.91 -102.80 51.52
N SER A 26 -39.26 -103.97 50.98
CA SER A 26 -38.59 -104.63 49.85
C SER A 26 -39.40 -104.38 48.57
N THR A 27 -38.86 -103.54 47.69
CA THR A 27 -39.25 -103.30 46.28
C THR A 27 -40.60 -102.62 45.98
N GLY A 28 -40.56 -101.56 45.15
CA GLY A 28 -41.71 -101.07 44.37
C GLY A 28 -42.56 -99.93 44.96
N ILE A 29 -41.99 -98.74 45.22
CA ILE A 29 -42.76 -97.52 45.53
C ILE A 29 -42.40 -96.39 44.55
N THR A 30 -43.41 -95.73 43.97
CA THR A 30 -43.26 -94.64 42.98
C THR A 30 -43.10 -93.25 43.61
N SER A 31 -43.60 -93.02 44.83
CA SER A 31 -43.40 -91.76 45.57
C SER A 31 -43.53 -91.95 47.08
N LEU A 32 -42.61 -91.41 47.87
CA LEU A 32 -42.69 -91.40 49.33
C LEU A 32 -42.32 -89.99 49.86
N SER A 33 -43.19 -89.41 50.68
CA SER A 33 -43.14 -87.99 51.08
C SER A 33 -42.59 -87.71 52.49
N THR A 34 -41.99 -88.70 53.16
CA THR A 34 -41.35 -88.51 54.47
C THR A 34 -39.96 -89.13 54.50
N GLY A 35 -38.99 -88.34 54.98
CA GLY A 35 -37.55 -88.61 54.90
C GLY A 35 -37.10 -89.96 55.46
N MET A 36 -36.10 -90.56 54.79
CA MET A 36 -35.53 -91.86 55.13
C MET A 36 -34.02 -91.83 54.97
N SER A 37 -33.29 -92.42 55.92
CA SER A 37 -31.86 -92.16 56.11
C SER A 37 -30.90 -93.06 55.31
N THR A 38 -31.36 -94.13 54.65
CA THR A 38 -30.44 -95.06 53.94
C THR A 38 -31.17 -95.88 52.86
N PHE A 39 -30.62 -95.94 51.63
CA PHE A 39 -31.19 -96.69 50.51
C PHE A 39 -30.14 -97.49 49.72
N SER A 40 -30.52 -98.64 49.15
CA SER A 40 -29.64 -99.63 48.49
C SER A 40 -30.07 -100.01 47.05
N SER A 41 -30.89 -99.23 46.36
CA SER A 41 -31.35 -99.50 44.98
C SER A 41 -31.74 -98.23 44.20
N ASN A 42 -32.25 -98.34 42.97
CA ASN A 42 -32.58 -97.17 42.12
C ASN A 42 -33.90 -96.49 42.54
N VAL A 43 -33.90 -95.15 42.72
CA VAL A 43 -35.09 -94.31 43.01
C VAL A 43 -35.24 -93.24 41.94
N THR A 44 -36.44 -93.10 41.36
CA THR A 44 -36.71 -92.13 40.28
C THR A 44 -36.98 -90.71 40.79
N SER A 45 -37.52 -90.52 42.00
CA SER A 45 -37.71 -89.19 42.62
C SER A 45 -37.87 -89.25 44.13
N LEU A 46 -37.22 -88.33 44.87
CA LEU A 46 -37.40 -88.14 46.31
C LEU A 46 -37.44 -86.63 46.62
N SER A 47 -38.48 -86.17 47.32
CA SER A 47 -38.76 -84.73 47.49
C SER A 47 -38.16 -84.08 48.74
N THR A 48 -37.64 -84.86 49.71
CA THR A 48 -36.99 -84.30 50.92
C THR A 48 -35.87 -85.19 51.46
N GLY A 49 -34.64 -84.68 51.42
CA GLY A 49 -33.49 -85.08 52.28
C GLY A 49 -32.95 -86.49 52.10
N LEU A 50 -31.82 -86.63 51.40
CA LEU A 50 -31.04 -87.87 51.26
C LEU A 50 -29.64 -87.66 51.84
N SER A 51 -29.32 -88.28 52.98
CA SER A 51 -28.05 -88.03 53.68
C SER A 51 -26.85 -88.81 53.13
N THR A 52 -27.05 -90.03 52.62
CA THR A 52 -25.97 -90.84 52.00
C THR A 52 -26.53 -91.74 50.89
N THR A 53 -25.78 -91.95 49.81
CA THR A 53 -26.16 -92.86 48.72
C THR A 53 -24.94 -93.44 48.01
N ASN A 54 -25.00 -94.74 47.69
CA ASN A 54 -23.97 -95.51 46.98
C ASN A 54 -24.46 -95.95 45.57
N SER A 55 -25.31 -95.15 44.92
CA SER A 55 -25.97 -95.47 43.64
C SER A 55 -26.35 -94.21 42.85
N ASN A 56 -26.72 -94.36 41.58
CA ASN A 56 -27.06 -93.23 40.70
C ASN A 56 -28.41 -92.58 41.08
N VAL A 57 -28.42 -91.26 41.27
CA VAL A 57 -29.63 -90.46 41.57
C VAL A 57 -29.92 -89.51 40.40
N THR A 58 -31.10 -89.65 39.78
CA THR A 58 -31.46 -88.87 38.58
C THR A 58 -31.93 -87.44 38.90
N SER A 59 -32.61 -87.21 40.03
CA SER A 59 -33.04 -85.86 40.44
C SER A 59 -33.19 -85.74 41.97
N LEU A 60 -32.77 -84.59 42.52
CA LEU A 60 -32.93 -84.25 43.93
C LEU A 60 -33.31 -82.75 44.04
N SER A 61 -34.45 -82.45 44.68
CA SER A 61 -34.99 -81.08 44.73
C SER A 61 -34.37 -80.20 45.82
N THR A 62 -33.82 -80.78 46.91
CA THR A 62 -33.23 -80.01 48.02
C THR A 62 -32.13 -80.79 48.76
N GLY A 63 -30.87 -80.38 48.55
CA GLY A 63 -29.72 -80.65 49.43
C GLY A 63 -29.10 -82.05 49.36
N LEU A 64 -27.83 -82.11 48.97
CA LEU A 64 -26.98 -83.31 48.98
C LEU A 64 -25.67 -82.98 49.69
N SER A 65 -25.39 -83.64 50.82
CA SER A 65 -24.24 -83.27 51.68
C SER A 65 -22.94 -83.99 51.32
N THR A 66 -22.97 -85.22 50.80
CA THR A 66 -21.79 -85.99 50.37
C THR A 66 -22.16 -87.02 49.27
N THR A 67 -21.27 -87.29 48.32
CA THR A 67 -21.50 -88.29 47.24
C THR A 67 -20.21 -88.92 46.75
N ASP A 68 -20.19 -90.25 46.60
CA ASP A 68 -19.08 -91.03 45.99
C ASP A 68 -19.40 -91.44 44.53
N SER A 69 -20.33 -90.77 43.85
CA SER A 69 -20.84 -91.12 42.50
C SER A 69 -21.41 -89.91 41.75
N ASN A 70 -21.69 -90.09 40.44
CA ASN A 70 -22.08 -89.01 39.53
C ASN A 70 -23.51 -88.47 39.81
N VAL A 71 -23.63 -87.14 39.94
CA VAL A 71 -24.91 -86.42 40.12
C VAL A 71 -25.21 -85.60 38.86
N SER A 72 -26.34 -85.87 38.20
CA SER A 72 -26.67 -85.27 36.90
C SER A 72 -27.42 -83.93 36.97
N SER A 73 -28.13 -83.62 38.07
CA SER A 73 -28.78 -82.32 38.25
C SER A 73 -29.04 -82.00 39.74
N LEU A 74 -28.93 -80.72 40.12
CA LEU A 74 -29.33 -80.22 41.43
C LEU A 74 -30.08 -78.90 41.22
N SER A 75 -31.37 -78.84 41.56
CA SER A 75 -32.24 -77.77 41.07
C SER A 75 -32.23 -76.48 41.88
N THR A 76 -31.84 -76.45 43.17
CA THR A 76 -32.26 -75.30 44.00
C THR A 76 -31.45 -74.94 45.26
N GLY A 77 -30.15 -75.25 45.40
CA GLY A 77 -29.47 -74.84 46.64
C GLY A 77 -27.96 -74.94 46.75
N MET A 78 -27.21 -74.14 45.97
CA MET A 78 -25.78 -73.93 46.23
C MET A 78 -25.50 -72.42 46.33
N SER A 79 -25.17 -71.94 47.54
CA SER A 79 -24.94 -70.50 47.81
C SER A 79 -23.47 -70.13 48.06
N MET A 80 -22.51 -71.05 47.98
CA MET A 80 -21.08 -70.75 48.11
C MET A 80 -20.22 -71.68 47.25
N PHE A 81 -19.43 -71.12 46.33
CA PHE A 81 -18.39 -71.83 45.58
C PHE A 81 -17.02 -71.60 46.24
N ASN A 82 -16.35 -72.67 46.66
CA ASN A 82 -14.91 -72.65 46.95
C ASN A 82 -14.15 -73.16 45.72
N SER A 83 -13.73 -72.20 44.88
CA SER A 83 -12.63 -72.21 43.90
C SER A 83 -12.46 -73.30 42.82
N ASN A 84 -13.25 -74.36 42.69
CA ASN A 84 -13.06 -75.32 41.58
C ASN A 84 -14.35 -75.85 40.96
N VAL A 85 -15.07 -75.00 40.22
CA VAL A 85 -16.12 -75.45 39.29
C VAL A 85 -15.81 -74.93 37.89
N ALA A 86 -15.29 -75.81 37.04
CA ALA A 86 -14.78 -75.48 35.72
C ALA A 86 -15.89 -75.26 34.66
N SER A 87 -17.15 -75.60 34.94
CA SER A 87 -18.29 -75.15 34.12
C SER A 87 -19.63 -75.34 34.83
N LEU A 88 -20.44 -74.30 34.88
CA LEU A 88 -21.88 -74.38 35.12
C LEU A 88 -22.57 -73.93 33.82
N SER A 89 -23.44 -74.77 33.25
CA SER A 89 -24.05 -74.51 31.93
C SER A 89 -25.09 -73.38 31.92
N THR A 90 -25.43 -72.80 33.08
CA THR A 90 -26.28 -71.60 33.17
C THR A 90 -25.80 -70.69 34.30
N GLY A 91 -25.57 -69.41 33.95
CA GLY A 91 -24.77 -68.46 34.72
C GLY A 91 -25.42 -67.90 36.00
N VAL A 92 -24.56 -67.54 36.95
CA VAL A 92 -24.89 -66.71 38.11
C VAL A 92 -25.04 -65.25 37.68
N ALA A 93 -26.26 -64.70 37.75
CA ALA A 93 -26.63 -63.40 37.17
C ALA A 93 -25.87 -62.17 37.70
N ASN A 94 -25.12 -62.28 38.80
CA ASN A 94 -24.48 -61.15 39.49
C ASN A 94 -22.95 -61.28 39.63
N SER A 95 -22.29 -62.14 38.85
CA SER A 95 -20.82 -62.28 38.86
C SER A 95 -20.15 -61.51 37.72
N VAL A 96 -18.99 -60.90 37.98
CA VAL A 96 -18.09 -60.42 36.92
C VAL A 96 -17.36 -61.63 36.34
N GLN A 97 -17.48 -61.82 35.03
CA GLN A 97 -16.85 -62.92 34.30
C GLN A 97 -15.70 -62.40 33.45
N TYR A 98 -14.62 -63.18 33.41
CA TYR A 98 -13.54 -62.94 32.46
C TYR A 98 -13.89 -63.57 31.12
N ASP A 99 -13.50 -62.92 30.03
CA ASP A 99 -13.86 -63.38 28.69
C ASP A 99 -13.10 -64.64 28.27
N ASN A 100 -11.98 -64.93 28.95
CA ASN A 100 -11.08 -66.02 28.63
C ASN A 100 -10.47 -66.62 29.92
N PRO A 101 -10.13 -67.93 29.93
CA PRO A 101 -9.49 -68.58 31.09
C PRO A 101 -8.18 -67.93 31.55
N GLY A 102 -7.51 -67.17 30.67
CA GLY A 102 -6.30 -66.41 31.01
C GLY A 102 -6.54 -65.11 31.80
N HIS A 103 -7.79 -64.75 32.11
CA HIS A 103 -8.16 -63.54 32.88
C HIS A 103 -7.63 -62.21 32.33
N THR A 104 -7.40 -62.14 31.02
CA THR A 104 -6.80 -60.98 30.36
C THR A 104 -7.80 -59.89 29.99
N SER A 105 -9.10 -60.19 29.96
CA SER A 105 -10.15 -59.21 29.63
C SER A 105 -11.47 -59.52 30.33
N ILE A 106 -12.26 -58.48 30.51
CA ILE A 106 -13.62 -58.51 31.05
C ILE A 106 -14.48 -57.66 30.11
N THR A 107 -15.49 -58.25 29.50
CA THR A 107 -16.51 -57.54 28.73
C THR A 107 -17.75 -57.30 29.59
N LEU A 108 -17.95 -56.05 29.99
CA LEU A 108 -19.08 -55.65 30.83
C LEU A 108 -20.38 -55.70 30.00
N GLY A 109 -21.37 -56.42 30.52
CA GLY A 109 -22.61 -56.74 29.80
C GLY A 109 -22.61 -58.13 29.14
N GLY A 110 -21.47 -58.83 29.14
CA GLY A 110 -21.30 -60.17 28.56
C GLY A 110 -20.67 -60.16 27.17
N ILE A 111 -20.14 -61.32 26.76
CA ILE A 111 -19.51 -61.50 25.44
C ILE A 111 -20.57 -61.30 24.34
N GLY A 112 -20.38 -60.29 23.49
CA GLY A 112 -21.33 -59.91 22.44
C GLY A 112 -22.34 -58.81 22.83
N ALA A 113 -22.20 -58.21 24.01
CA ALA A 113 -23.03 -57.07 24.40
C ALA A 113 -22.73 -55.83 23.54
N THR A 114 -23.77 -55.24 22.97
CA THR A 114 -23.68 -54.03 22.12
C THR A 114 -24.10 -52.76 22.85
N THR A 115 -24.58 -52.88 24.09
CA THR A 115 -25.00 -51.75 24.93
C THR A 115 -23.95 -51.47 26.00
N PRO A 116 -23.38 -50.24 26.06
CA PRO A 116 -22.38 -49.90 27.05
C PRO A 116 -22.93 -49.97 28.47
N VAL A 117 -22.16 -50.56 29.39
CA VAL A 117 -22.48 -50.59 30.82
C VAL A 117 -21.95 -49.34 31.50
N THR A 118 -22.80 -48.64 32.23
CA THR A 118 -22.37 -47.50 33.04
C THR A 118 -21.60 -48.00 34.27
N LEU A 119 -20.34 -47.59 34.44
CA LEU A 119 -19.57 -47.85 35.65
C LEU A 119 -19.68 -46.65 36.58
N THR A 120 -20.38 -46.85 37.70
CA THR A 120 -20.51 -45.84 38.75
C THR A 120 -19.53 -46.12 39.90
N ASN A 121 -19.19 -45.09 40.68
CA ASN A 121 -18.36 -45.19 41.88
C ASN A 121 -16.90 -45.66 41.62
N VAL A 122 -16.32 -45.30 40.48
CA VAL A 122 -14.90 -45.52 40.19
C VAL A 122 -14.07 -44.44 40.88
N ALA A 123 -13.28 -44.82 41.88
CA ALA A 123 -12.32 -43.93 42.53
C ALA A 123 -11.26 -43.42 41.53
N ALA A 124 -10.60 -42.30 41.84
CA ALA A 124 -9.51 -41.82 41.01
C ALA A 124 -8.36 -42.84 41.01
N GLY A 125 -7.88 -43.23 39.83
CA GLY A 125 -6.74 -44.12 39.70
C GLY A 125 -5.48 -43.49 40.28
N VAL A 126 -4.74 -44.24 41.08
CA VAL A 126 -3.50 -43.79 41.75
C VAL A 126 -2.29 -44.47 41.13
N LYS A 127 -2.43 -45.74 40.74
CA LYS A 127 -1.39 -46.52 40.05
C LYS A 127 -1.57 -46.47 38.53
N PRO A 128 -0.51 -46.69 37.73
CA PRO A 128 -0.59 -46.66 36.27
C PRO A 128 -1.57 -47.65 35.64
N THR A 129 -1.94 -48.71 36.37
CA THR A 129 -2.86 -49.76 35.93
C THR A 129 -4.28 -49.56 36.43
N ASP A 130 -4.53 -48.55 37.25
CA ASP A 130 -5.88 -48.26 37.75
C ASP A 130 -6.75 -47.67 36.64
N ALA A 131 -8.06 -47.88 36.73
CA ALA A 131 -9.00 -47.22 35.84
C ALA A 131 -9.01 -45.71 36.10
N VAL A 132 -8.94 -44.90 35.05
CA VAL A 132 -9.13 -43.45 35.13
C VAL A 132 -10.61 -43.14 35.21
N ASN A 133 -11.00 -42.28 36.16
CA ASN A 133 -12.38 -41.81 36.22
C ASN A 133 -12.57 -40.54 35.37
N TYR A 134 -13.84 -40.17 35.15
CA TYR A 134 -14.17 -38.98 34.36
C TYR A 134 -13.58 -37.69 34.94
N GLY A 135 -13.44 -37.58 36.26
CA GLY A 135 -12.82 -36.41 36.91
C GLY A 135 -11.36 -36.23 36.51
N GLN A 136 -10.57 -37.30 36.46
CA GLN A 136 -9.17 -37.27 36.03
C GLN A 136 -9.04 -36.91 34.54
N LEU A 137 -9.89 -37.50 33.70
CA LEU A 137 -9.90 -37.20 32.26
C LEU A 137 -10.33 -35.74 32.00
N SER A 138 -11.36 -35.26 32.69
CA SER A 138 -11.83 -33.87 32.60
C SER A 138 -10.77 -32.87 33.09
N SER A 139 -10.06 -33.21 34.17
CA SER A 139 -8.98 -32.36 34.70
C SER A 139 -7.81 -32.29 33.72
N LEU A 140 -7.40 -33.42 33.14
CA LEU A 140 -6.38 -33.45 32.10
C LEU A 140 -6.82 -32.64 30.87
N SER A 141 -8.06 -32.84 30.40
CA SER A 141 -8.63 -32.07 29.28
C SER A 141 -8.60 -30.57 29.54
N THR A 142 -8.98 -30.14 30.75
CA THR A 142 -8.97 -28.73 31.15
C THR A 142 -7.55 -28.17 31.19
N ALA A 143 -6.60 -28.90 31.80
CA ALA A 143 -5.20 -28.50 31.87
C ALA A 143 -4.55 -28.42 30.49
N THR A 144 -4.82 -29.39 29.61
CA THR A 144 -4.34 -29.38 28.22
C THR A 144 -4.96 -28.23 27.44
N SER A 145 -6.26 -27.97 27.59
CA SER A 145 -6.94 -26.84 26.94
C SER A 145 -6.39 -25.49 27.40
N ALA A 146 -6.13 -25.33 28.70
CA ALA A 146 -5.49 -24.15 29.27
C ALA A 146 -4.05 -23.97 28.75
N GLY A 147 -3.28 -25.06 28.66
CA GLY A 147 -1.93 -25.05 28.10
C GLY A 147 -1.89 -24.66 26.62
N ILE A 148 -2.80 -25.22 25.81
CA ILE A 148 -2.96 -24.86 24.38
C ILE A 148 -3.37 -23.39 24.23
N THR A 149 -4.30 -22.92 25.07
CA THR A 149 -4.73 -21.52 25.06
C THR A 149 -3.57 -20.60 25.41
N SER A 150 -2.80 -20.92 26.46
CA SER A 150 -1.61 -20.16 26.85
C SER A 150 -0.59 -20.13 25.71
N LEU A 151 -0.31 -21.26 25.06
CA LEU A 151 0.59 -21.33 23.91
C LEU A 151 0.06 -20.50 22.72
N SER A 152 -1.24 -20.53 22.45
CA SER A 152 -1.88 -19.71 21.42
C SER A 152 -1.71 -18.21 21.71
N THR A 153 -1.94 -17.79 22.95
CA THR A 153 -1.74 -16.39 23.36
C THR A 153 -0.27 -15.97 23.30
N GLY A 154 0.66 -16.85 23.71
CA GLY A 154 2.10 -16.62 23.59
C GLY A 154 2.54 -16.49 22.14
N LEU A 155 2.07 -17.38 21.26
CA LEU A 155 2.36 -17.32 19.83
C LEU A 155 1.75 -16.08 19.17
N SER A 156 0.53 -15.69 19.54
CA SER A 156 -0.10 -14.45 19.07
C SER A 156 0.70 -13.22 19.50
N THR A 157 1.23 -13.23 20.72
CA THR A 157 2.10 -12.15 21.23
C THR A 157 3.40 -12.09 20.44
N THR A 158 4.06 -13.23 20.21
CA THR A 158 5.27 -13.32 19.37
C THR A 158 5.00 -12.83 17.95
N ASN A 159 3.88 -13.22 17.33
CA ASN A 159 3.50 -12.76 16.00
C ASN A 159 3.24 -11.25 15.96
N SER A 160 2.61 -10.71 17.00
CA SER A 160 2.37 -9.26 17.13
C SER A 160 3.68 -8.50 17.28
N ASN A 161 4.59 -9.00 18.11
CA ASN A 161 5.94 -8.44 18.30
C ASN A 161 6.78 -8.50 17.02
N LEU A 162 6.66 -9.57 16.23
CA LEU A 162 7.33 -9.68 14.94
C LEU A 162 6.76 -8.69 13.92
N THR A 163 5.44 -8.48 13.94
CA THR A 163 4.75 -7.52 13.07
C THR A 163 5.15 -6.09 13.40
N THR A 164 5.19 -5.73 14.69
CA THR A 164 5.64 -4.40 15.14
C THR A 164 7.12 -4.18 14.88
N LEU A 165 7.96 -5.20 15.07
CA LEU A 165 9.38 -5.12 14.72
C LEU A 165 9.56 -4.92 13.21
N SER A 166 8.87 -5.71 12.38
CA SER A 166 8.90 -5.58 10.91
C SER A 166 8.47 -4.17 10.45
N THR A 167 7.39 -3.65 11.02
CA THR A 167 6.90 -2.29 10.74
C THR A 167 7.89 -1.24 11.20
N SER A 168 8.48 -1.39 12.40
CA SER A 168 9.46 -0.43 12.93
C SER A 168 10.73 -0.43 12.08
N THR A 169 11.22 -1.60 11.67
CA THR A 169 12.39 -1.74 10.81
C THR A 169 12.13 -1.17 9.42
N SER A 170 10.97 -1.42 8.81
CA SER A 170 10.62 -0.86 7.50
C SER A 170 10.52 0.67 7.54
N THR A 171 9.90 1.22 8.60
CA THR A 171 9.79 2.68 8.80
C THR A 171 11.17 3.30 9.05
N GLY A 172 12.02 2.64 9.85
CA GLY A 172 13.40 3.06 10.10
C GLY A 172 14.25 3.08 8.83
N ILE A 173 14.18 2.03 8.01
CA ILE A 173 14.88 1.96 6.71
C ILE A 173 14.36 3.04 5.75
N SER A 174 13.04 3.24 5.68
CA SER A 174 12.43 4.29 4.83
C SER A 174 12.89 5.70 5.24
N THR A 175 12.96 5.96 6.54
CA THR A 175 13.46 7.23 7.08
C THR A 175 14.93 7.42 6.74
N ALA A 176 15.77 6.39 6.90
CA ALA A 176 17.18 6.44 6.51
C ALA A 176 17.35 6.68 5.00
N GLN A 177 16.57 6.01 4.15
CA GLN A 177 16.55 6.20 2.70
C GLN A 177 16.19 7.65 2.34
N SER A 178 15.17 8.21 3.00
CA SER A 178 14.76 9.60 2.81
C SER A 178 15.85 10.59 3.22
N GLY A 179 16.56 10.30 4.32
CA GLY A 179 17.73 11.05 4.75
C GLY A 179 18.87 11.03 3.72
N VAL A 180 19.17 9.85 3.15
CA VAL A 180 20.17 9.70 2.09
C VAL A 180 19.77 10.47 0.82
N ASN A 181 18.51 10.41 0.41
CA ASN A 181 18.01 11.17 -0.73
C ASN A 181 18.08 12.69 -0.50
N SER A 182 17.75 13.14 0.71
CA SER A 182 17.87 14.55 1.09
C SER A 182 19.34 15.00 1.07
N LEU A 183 20.26 14.15 1.54
CA LEU A 183 21.69 14.44 1.48
C LEU A 183 22.21 14.46 0.04
N SER A 184 21.73 13.55 -0.82
CA SER A 184 22.06 13.50 -2.24
C SER A 184 21.62 14.77 -2.99
N THR A 185 20.38 15.21 -2.75
CA THR A 185 19.85 16.45 -3.33
C THR A 185 20.58 17.69 -2.79
N GLY A 186 20.88 17.73 -1.49
CA GLY A 186 21.69 18.78 -0.87
C GLY A 186 23.12 18.85 -1.45
N LEU A 187 23.76 17.70 -1.66
CA LEU A 187 25.09 17.63 -2.26
C LEU A 187 25.07 18.04 -3.74
N SER A 188 24.04 17.63 -4.50
CA SER A 188 23.85 18.04 -5.90
C SER A 188 23.66 19.56 -6.00
N THR A 189 22.85 20.15 -5.13
CA THR A 189 22.66 21.61 -5.04
C THR A 189 23.98 22.32 -4.73
N THR A 190 24.73 21.80 -3.76
CA THR A 190 26.06 22.33 -3.42
C THR A 190 27.01 22.26 -4.62
N ASN A 191 27.03 21.14 -5.34
CA ASN A 191 27.86 20.96 -6.53
C ASN A 191 27.47 21.96 -7.64
N SER A 192 26.18 22.16 -7.88
CA SER A 192 25.67 23.15 -8.83
C SER A 192 26.05 24.59 -8.42
N ASN A 193 25.95 24.93 -7.14
CA ASN A 193 26.36 26.24 -6.63
C ASN A 193 27.86 26.48 -6.80
N VAL A 194 28.69 25.47 -6.54
CA VAL A 194 30.14 25.54 -6.77
C VAL A 194 30.45 25.70 -8.26
N ALA A 195 29.74 24.97 -9.13
CA ALA A 195 29.88 25.12 -10.58
C ALA A 195 29.50 26.53 -11.06
N MET A 196 28.35 27.06 -10.60
CA MET A 196 27.92 28.42 -10.91
C MET A 196 28.89 29.48 -10.39
N LEU A 197 29.41 29.31 -9.18
CA LEU A 197 30.42 30.22 -8.61
C LEU A 197 31.71 30.18 -9.44
N SER A 198 32.15 28.99 -9.87
CA SER A 198 33.30 28.83 -10.76
C SER A 198 33.10 29.55 -12.09
N THR A 199 31.94 29.38 -12.73
CA THR A 199 31.60 30.08 -13.98
C THR A 199 31.49 31.59 -13.78
N SER A 200 30.88 32.04 -12.69
CA SER A 200 30.74 33.47 -12.37
C SER A 200 32.10 34.11 -12.11
N THR A 201 32.99 33.40 -11.41
CA THR A 201 34.35 33.86 -11.13
C THR A 201 35.18 33.90 -12.41
N SER A 202 35.09 32.87 -13.27
CA SER A 202 35.82 32.84 -14.53
C SER A 202 35.38 33.95 -15.48
N THR A 203 34.06 34.15 -15.65
CA THR A 203 33.50 35.23 -16.47
C THR A 203 33.82 36.60 -15.91
N GLY A 204 33.75 36.79 -14.59
CA GLY A 204 34.17 38.02 -13.92
C GLY A 204 35.64 38.34 -14.17
N LEU A 205 36.53 37.36 -14.02
CA LEU A 205 37.96 37.52 -14.27
C LEU A 205 38.25 37.79 -15.75
N SER A 206 37.57 37.11 -16.68
CA SER A 206 37.69 37.38 -18.12
C SER A 206 37.24 38.79 -18.47
N THR A 207 36.13 39.25 -17.90
CA THR A 207 35.62 40.61 -18.12
C THR A 207 36.60 41.65 -17.58
N ALA A 208 37.15 41.43 -16.38
CA ALA A 208 38.18 42.28 -15.81
C ALA A 208 39.44 42.32 -16.70
N ALA A 209 39.88 41.17 -17.22
CA ALA A 209 41.01 41.09 -18.15
C ALA A 209 40.74 41.85 -19.46
N SER A 210 39.53 41.72 -20.04
CA SER A 210 39.11 42.51 -21.20
C SER A 210 39.08 44.00 -20.90
N GLY A 211 38.57 44.41 -19.73
CA GLY A 211 38.56 45.81 -19.30
C GLY A 211 39.97 46.39 -19.16
N ILE A 212 40.90 45.63 -18.57
CA ILE A 212 42.32 46.00 -18.48
C ILE A 212 42.93 46.14 -19.87
N ASN A 213 42.62 45.23 -20.80
CA ASN A 213 43.09 45.31 -22.18
C ASN A 213 42.55 46.57 -22.89
N SER A 214 41.24 46.85 -22.78
CA SER A 214 40.65 48.07 -23.33
C SER A 214 41.23 49.34 -22.71
N LEU A 215 41.55 49.33 -21.42
CA LEU A 215 42.23 50.46 -20.78
C LEU A 215 43.67 50.60 -21.29
N SER A 216 44.38 49.49 -21.50
CA SER A 216 45.72 49.47 -22.08
C SER A 216 45.74 50.03 -23.51
N THR A 217 44.77 49.64 -24.35
CA THR A 217 44.64 50.17 -25.72
C THR A 217 44.26 51.65 -25.68
N GLY A 218 43.30 52.05 -24.83
CA GLY A 218 42.91 53.45 -24.67
C GLY A 218 44.05 54.35 -24.18
N LEU A 219 44.86 53.87 -23.23
CA LEU A 219 46.06 54.57 -22.77
C LEU A 219 47.11 54.66 -23.89
N SER A 220 47.27 53.61 -24.69
CA SER A 220 48.17 53.61 -25.85
C SER A 220 47.73 54.64 -26.90
N THR A 221 46.44 54.71 -27.22
CA THR A 221 45.88 55.72 -28.13
C THR A 221 46.06 57.14 -27.58
N THR A 222 45.86 57.33 -26.27
CA THR A 222 46.11 58.62 -25.61
C THR A 222 47.58 59.00 -25.73
N ASN A 223 48.49 58.07 -25.44
CA ASN A 223 49.93 58.29 -25.57
C ASN A 223 50.31 58.67 -27.02
N SER A 224 49.81 57.94 -28.02
CA SER A 224 50.02 58.28 -29.43
C SER A 224 49.48 59.68 -29.78
N SER A 225 48.29 60.03 -29.29
CA SER A 225 47.69 61.36 -29.54
C SER A 225 48.51 62.48 -28.92
N VAL A 226 49.02 62.28 -27.69
CA VAL A 226 49.92 63.22 -27.02
C VAL A 226 51.25 63.34 -27.78
N SER A 227 51.82 62.22 -28.26
CA SER A 227 53.01 62.26 -29.11
C SER A 227 52.76 63.04 -30.40
N SER A 228 51.65 62.79 -31.11
CA SER A 228 51.29 63.52 -32.33
C SER A 228 51.06 65.01 -32.08
N LEU A 229 50.43 65.38 -30.97
CA LEU A 229 50.23 66.77 -30.58
C LEU A 229 51.56 67.45 -30.25
N SER A 230 52.46 66.77 -29.54
CA SER A 230 53.81 67.25 -29.25
C SER A 230 54.60 67.51 -30.54
N THR A 231 54.60 66.56 -31.49
CA THR A 231 55.23 66.72 -32.81
C THR A 231 54.62 67.86 -33.61
N SER A 232 53.29 67.99 -33.59
CA SER A 232 52.57 69.06 -34.30
C SER A 232 52.88 70.43 -33.70
N THR A 233 52.93 70.54 -32.37
CA THR A 233 53.27 71.78 -31.66
C THR A 233 54.73 72.16 -31.90
N SER A 234 55.64 71.19 -31.85
CA SER A 234 57.06 71.38 -32.19
C SER A 234 57.24 71.89 -33.62
N SER A 235 56.53 71.29 -34.58
CA SER A 235 56.56 71.71 -35.99
C SER A 235 55.90 73.08 -36.19
N GLY A 236 54.80 73.37 -35.52
CA GLY A 236 54.15 74.67 -35.55
C GLY A 236 55.04 75.78 -35.00
N LEU A 237 55.70 75.54 -33.86
CA LEU A 237 56.67 76.48 -33.28
C LEU A 237 57.90 76.66 -34.18
N SER A 238 58.37 75.60 -34.85
CA SER A 238 59.51 75.71 -35.77
C SER A 238 59.15 76.52 -37.02
N VAL A 239 57.94 76.33 -37.57
CA VAL A 239 57.42 77.17 -38.67
C VAL A 239 57.28 78.62 -38.22
N ALA A 240 56.72 78.87 -37.03
CA ALA A 240 56.61 80.23 -36.47
C ALA A 240 57.99 80.88 -36.26
N TYR A 241 58.96 80.13 -35.71
CA TYR A 241 60.34 80.58 -35.54
C TYR A 241 61.00 80.95 -36.88
N ASN A 242 60.86 80.09 -37.90
CA ASN A 242 61.36 80.38 -39.25
C ASN A 242 60.65 81.60 -39.87
N GLY A 243 59.33 81.72 -39.70
CA GLY A 243 58.56 82.88 -40.16
C GLY A 243 59.00 84.19 -39.51
N ILE A 244 59.26 84.20 -38.20
CA ILE A 244 59.82 85.36 -37.49
C ILE A 244 61.22 85.68 -38.03
N ASN A 245 62.05 84.67 -38.30
CA ASN A 245 63.38 84.89 -38.85
C ASN A 245 63.34 85.45 -40.29
N SER A 246 62.40 84.98 -41.11
CA SER A 246 62.12 85.54 -42.45
C SER A 246 61.56 86.97 -42.38
N LEU A 247 60.74 87.28 -41.37
CA LEU A 247 60.27 88.64 -41.15
C LEU A 247 61.43 89.55 -40.69
N SER A 248 62.31 89.04 -39.82
CA SER A 248 63.54 89.71 -39.39
C SER A 248 64.44 90.07 -40.59
N SER A 249 64.66 89.13 -41.50
CA SER A 249 65.41 89.40 -42.75
C SER A 249 64.64 90.31 -43.72
N GLY A 250 63.31 90.22 -43.74
CA GLY A 250 62.43 91.12 -44.49
C GLY A 250 62.51 92.57 -43.99
N VAL A 251 62.47 92.82 -42.68
CA VAL A 251 62.65 94.15 -42.11
C VAL A 251 64.09 94.66 -42.25
N ALA A 252 65.09 93.78 -42.26
CA ALA A 252 66.46 94.14 -42.64
C ALA A 252 66.58 94.51 -44.13
N SER A 253 65.77 93.92 -45.00
CA SER A 253 65.68 94.32 -46.42
C SER A 253 64.88 95.61 -46.62
N LEU A 254 63.89 95.87 -45.75
CA LEU A 254 63.18 97.14 -45.74
C LEU A 254 64.04 98.26 -45.17
N SER A 255 64.91 97.99 -44.20
CA SER A 255 65.86 98.99 -43.68
C SER A 255 66.92 99.37 -44.72
N THR A 256 67.33 98.43 -45.59
CA THR A 256 68.18 98.76 -46.75
C THR A 256 67.39 99.43 -47.88
N GLY A 257 66.13 99.04 -48.12
CA GLY A 257 65.24 99.67 -49.09
C GLY A 257 64.84 101.12 -48.73
N LEU A 258 64.64 101.42 -47.45
CA LEU A 258 64.35 102.78 -46.97
C LEU A 258 65.59 103.69 -47.04
N GLY A 259 66.80 103.12 -47.13
CA GLY A 259 68.01 103.83 -47.52
C GLY A 259 68.01 104.33 -48.97
N GLN A 260 67.16 103.76 -49.84
CA GLN A 260 67.01 104.19 -51.24
C GLN A 260 65.84 105.17 -51.49
N LEU A 261 64.95 105.38 -50.51
CA LEU A 261 63.83 106.33 -50.64
C LEU A 261 64.23 107.79 -50.31
N ALA A 262 65.44 108.01 -49.80
CA ALA A 262 66.01 109.34 -49.62
C ALA A 262 66.46 110.02 -50.94
N SER A 263 66.39 109.33 -52.10
CA SER A 263 66.88 109.85 -53.40
C SER A 263 65.79 110.11 -54.46
N LEU A 264 64.50 110.01 -54.13
CA LEU A 264 63.39 110.18 -55.11
C LEU A 264 62.61 111.51 -54.99
N SER A 265 63.18 112.54 -54.35
CA SER A 265 62.52 113.85 -54.16
C SER A 265 62.79 114.92 -55.24
N THR A 266 63.37 114.58 -56.39
CA THR A 266 63.78 115.59 -57.41
C THR A 266 63.27 115.37 -58.83
N SER A 267 62.19 114.62 -59.06
CA SER A 267 61.56 114.64 -60.39
C SER A 267 60.07 114.32 -60.32
N LEU A 268 59.24 115.35 -60.42
CA LEU A 268 58.33 115.54 -61.56
C LEU A 268 57.18 116.48 -61.19
N THR A 269 57.47 117.79 -61.33
CA THR A 269 56.48 118.85 -61.52
C THR A 269 56.11 118.92 -63.00
N SER A 270 54.91 118.45 -63.38
CA SER A 270 54.24 118.90 -64.61
C SER A 270 52.75 118.54 -64.65
N VAL A 271 51.93 119.59 -64.47
CA VAL A 271 50.65 119.86 -65.19
C VAL A 271 49.47 118.91 -64.91
N THR A 272 48.58 119.18 -63.95
CA THR A 272 47.31 119.97 -64.03
C THR A 272 46.45 119.91 -65.31
N SER A 273 45.17 119.53 -65.09
CA SER A 273 43.92 119.85 -65.81
C SER A 273 43.38 118.88 -66.88
N LEU A 274 42.26 118.21 -66.55
CA LEU A 274 40.96 118.23 -67.26
C LEU A 274 39.93 117.40 -66.45
N SER A 275 39.45 117.89 -65.31
CA SER A 275 38.14 118.54 -65.13
C SER A 275 36.90 117.67 -65.41
N THR A 276 36.30 117.18 -64.32
CA THR A 276 34.88 117.36 -63.95
C THR A 276 33.81 117.22 -65.03
N SER A 277 33.07 116.11 -65.01
CA SER A 277 31.65 116.13 -65.38
C SER A 277 30.81 115.73 -64.17
N LEU A 278 30.04 116.71 -63.73
CA LEU A 278 29.06 116.63 -62.67
C LEU A 278 27.88 115.75 -63.07
N LYS A 279 27.18 115.30 -62.02
CA LYS A 279 25.70 115.33 -61.92
C LYS A 279 24.90 114.32 -62.75
N PRO A 280 23.71 113.98 -62.26
CA PRO A 280 23.40 112.61 -61.92
C PRO A 280 22.11 112.18 -62.61
N LEU A 281 21.81 110.90 -62.51
CA LEU A 281 20.45 110.38 -62.68
C LEU A 281 20.37 109.18 -61.73
N ALA A 282 19.81 109.35 -60.55
CA ALA A 282 18.37 109.22 -60.37
C ALA A 282 17.89 107.90 -60.99
N ASN A 283 17.93 106.88 -60.14
CA ASN A 283 16.92 105.84 -60.01
C ASN A 283 16.25 105.36 -61.30
N ALA A 284 16.70 104.20 -61.75
CA ALA A 284 15.80 103.08 -61.91
C ALA A 284 16.50 101.87 -61.25
N LEU A 285 15.94 101.27 -60.20
CA LEU A 285 14.68 100.53 -60.25
C LEU A 285 14.80 99.37 -61.24
N THR A 286 14.45 98.19 -60.75
CA THR A 286 14.15 96.97 -61.53
C THR A 286 15.40 96.26 -62.07
N ALA A 287 15.66 94.99 -61.78
CA ALA A 287 14.93 93.93 -61.09
C ALA A 287 16.02 92.91 -60.71
N ALA A 288 16.00 92.32 -59.52
CA ALA A 288 15.07 91.27 -59.11
C ALA A 288 15.24 89.97 -59.91
N ALA A 289 15.17 88.88 -59.16
CA ALA A 289 15.17 87.46 -59.55
C ALA A 289 16.58 86.83 -59.72
N GLY A 290 17.00 85.89 -58.88
CA GLY A 290 16.22 85.22 -57.86
C GLY A 290 17.01 84.30 -56.94
N ASN A 291 16.38 84.14 -55.77
CA ASN A 291 16.37 82.98 -54.87
C ASN A 291 17.68 82.77 -54.09
N GLY A 292 17.75 83.07 -52.78
CA GLY A 292 16.84 82.66 -51.71
C GLY A 292 17.24 81.25 -51.24
N ALA A 293 17.64 80.99 -49.99
CA ALA A 293 16.79 81.09 -48.81
C ALA A 293 17.58 81.14 -47.47
N THR A 294 17.06 81.98 -46.56
CA THR A 294 16.91 81.90 -45.09
C THR A 294 17.50 80.69 -44.33
N ILE A 295 18.23 80.81 -43.21
CA ILE A 295 17.99 81.39 -41.85
C ILE A 295 16.97 80.63 -40.95
N GLY A 296 17.50 80.11 -39.83
CA GLY A 296 16.85 79.90 -38.51
C GLY A 296 16.53 78.44 -38.14
N VAL A 297 16.60 77.95 -36.89
CA VAL A 297 17.03 78.43 -35.55
C VAL A 297 17.01 77.23 -34.56
N THR A 298 17.86 77.29 -33.53
CA THR A 298 17.68 76.80 -32.14
C THR A 298 17.80 75.30 -31.77
N THR A 299 18.66 75.06 -30.77
CA THR A 299 19.00 73.78 -30.13
C THR A 299 18.40 73.65 -28.71
N ILE A 300 17.67 72.55 -28.52
CA ILE A 300 17.33 71.68 -27.36
C ILE A 300 17.83 72.03 -25.94
N GLY A 301 16.93 71.90 -24.95
CA GLY A 301 17.30 71.80 -23.52
C GLY A 301 16.24 71.12 -22.61
N GLY A 302 16.66 70.05 -21.92
CA GLY A 302 16.27 69.63 -20.56
C GLY A 302 14.87 69.03 -20.31
N ALA A 303 14.82 67.75 -19.89
CA ALA A 303 13.61 67.07 -19.41
C ALA A 303 13.52 67.09 -17.86
N ASN A 304 12.32 67.27 -17.31
CA ASN A 304 11.99 67.04 -15.90
C ASN A 304 11.20 65.72 -15.72
N SER A 305 11.03 65.30 -14.47
CA SER A 305 10.72 63.93 -14.00
C SER A 305 9.39 63.29 -14.42
N ASP A 306 8.62 63.88 -15.33
CA ASP A 306 7.42 63.30 -15.97
C ASP A 306 7.57 63.08 -17.49
N GLY A 307 8.75 63.38 -18.05
CA GLY A 307 9.09 63.08 -19.44
C GLY A 307 8.51 64.05 -20.49
N THR A 308 7.96 65.20 -20.10
CA THR A 308 7.45 66.21 -21.05
C THR A 308 8.51 67.25 -21.46
N ILE A 309 8.56 67.61 -22.76
CA ILE A 309 9.32 68.75 -23.29
C ILE A 309 8.32 69.82 -23.74
N GLN A 310 8.41 71.02 -23.17
CA GLN A 310 7.60 72.18 -23.56
C GLN A 310 8.44 73.09 -24.48
N THR A 311 8.03 73.31 -25.72
CA THR A 311 8.51 74.44 -26.53
C THR A 311 7.39 75.46 -26.69
N ARG A 312 7.64 76.68 -26.24
CA ARG A 312 6.68 77.77 -26.24
C ARG A 312 6.84 78.57 -27.53
N GLY A 313 5.88 78.46 -28.45
CA GLY A 313 5.77 79.37 -29.59
C GLY A 313 5.32 80.77 -29.15
N ALA A 314 5.73 81.80 -29.89
CA ALA A 314 5.57 83.21 -29.52
C ALA A 314 4.11 83.72 -29.38
N ASN A 315 3.09 82.92 -29.70
CA ASN A 315 1.68 83.35 -29.69
C ASN A 315 0.71 82.37 -29.00
N GLY A 316 1.16 81.58 -28.01
CA GLY A 316 0.26 80.96 -27.02
C GLY A 316 -0.77 79.93 -27.53
N THR A 317 -0.77 79.56 -28.80
CA THR A 317 -1.70 78.54 -29.33
C THR A 317 -1.20 77.13 -29.00
N VAL A 318 -1.97 76.40 -28.21
CA VAL A 318 -1.78 74.96 -27.97
C VAL A 318 -2.08 74.22 -29.28
N ILE A 319 -1.05 73.69 -29.92
CA ILE A 319 -1.24 72.68 -30.97
C ILE A 319 -1.39 71.34 -30.27
N SER A 320 -2.55 70.71 -30.45
CA SER A 320 -2.95 69.45 -29.84
C SER A 320 -1.97 68.31 -30.11
N ASN A 321 -1.69 67.55 -29.04
CA ASN A 321 -1.23 66.17 -28.96
C ASN A 321 -0.18 65.70 -29.98
N VAL A 322 1.10 65.75 -29.58
CA VAL A 322 2.10 64.82 -30.11
C VAL A 322 2.19 63.63 -29.13
N ASN A 323 1.73 62.47 -29.60
CA ASN A 323 1.73 61.18 -28.91
C ASN A 323 3.17 60.78 -28.49
N PRO A 324 3.42 60.34 -27.24
CA PRO A 324 4.76 59.99 -26.78
C PRO A 324 5.32 58.79 -27.56
N ALA A 325 6.65 58.70 -27.62
CA ALA A 325 7.37 57.55 -28.16
C ALA A 325 7.07 56.29 -27.33
N THR A 326 6.01 55.58 -27.73
CA THR A 326 5.67 54.25 -27.24
C THR A 326 6.71 53.26 -27.77
N CYS A 327 7.46 52.61 -26.89
CA CYS A 327 8.16 51.34 -27.17
C CYS A 327 7.20 50.18 -27.49
N GLY A 328 5.88 50.40 -27.42
CA GLY A 328 4.90 49.39 -27.79
C GLY A 328 4.95 49.10 -29.29
N THR A 329 4.84 47.83 -29.67
CA THR A 329 4.90 47.38 -31.06
C THR A 329 3.65 46.56 -31.36
N VAL A 330 2.68 47.16 -32.04
CA VAL A 330 1.45 46.49 -32.49
C VAL A 330 1.49 46.46 -34.01
N THR A 331 1.78 45.31 -34.61
CA THR A 331 2.10 45.22 -36.05
C THR A 331 1.32 44.17 -36.83
N GLY A 332 0.56 43.30 -36.17
CA GLY A 332 -0.27 42.28 -36.85
C GLY A 332 -1.62 42.81 -37.30
N VAL A 333 -2.23 42.14 -38.29
CA VAL A 333 -3.64 42.35 -38.66
C VAL A 333 -4.53 41.89 -37.51
N ASP A 334 -5.53 42.69 -37.13
CA ASP A 334 -6.40 42.46 -35.97
C ASP A 334 -5.66 42.33 -34.62
N ALA A 335 -4.40 42.80 -34.55
CA ALA A 335 -3.65 42.83 -33.30
C ALA A 335 -4.10 43.98 -32.39
N THR A 336 -4.24 43.71 -31.10
CA THR A 336 -4.66 44.71 -30.10
C THR A 336 -3.59 44.83 -29.02
N GLY A 337 -2.92 45.98 -28.92
CA GLY A 337 -1.91 46.24 -27.88
C GLY A 337 -2.21 47.49 -27.08
N SER A 338 -2.17 47.39 -25.75
CA SER A 338 -2.38 48.52 -24.83
C SER A 338 -1.51 48.39 -23.59
N GLY A 339 -0.78 49.46 -23.23
CA GLY A 339 0.19 49.48 -22.12
C GLY A 339 1.58 49.93 -22.54
N LEU A 340 2.38 50.42 -21.58
CA LEU A 340 3.74 50.91 -21.86
C LEU A 340 4.64 49.73 -22.31
N CYS A 341 5.25 49.83 -23.49
CA CYS A 341 6.03 48.74 -24.10
C CYS A 341 5.24 47.42 -24.32
N ALA A 342 3.91 47.49 -24.50
CA ALA A 342 3.12 46.31 -24.90
C ALA A 342 3.47 45.90 -26.35
N LYS A 343 3.69 44.62 -26.60
CA LYS A 343 4.15 44.07 -27.88
C LYS A 343 3.14 43.04 -28.39
N ALA A 344 2.41 43.37 -29.45
CA ALA A 344 1.48 42.49 -30.15
C ALA A 344 1.91 42.40 -31.64
N THR A 345 2.84 41.50 -31.97
CA THR A 345 3.60 41.62 -33.24
C THR A 345 3.04 40.87 -34.45
N LYS A 346 2.08 39.96 -34.27
CA LYS A 346 1.54 39.10 -35.33
C LYS A 346 0.02 39.12 -35.35
N ASP A 347 -0.57 38.56 -36.40
CA ASP A 347 -2.01 38.64 -36.66
C ASP A 347 -2.83 38.04 -35.51
N GLY A 348 -3.89 38.71 -35.10
CA GLY A 348 -4.75 38.32 -33.97
C GLY A 348 -4.08 38.38 -32.59
N ALA A 349 -2.85 38.90 -32.46
CA ALA A 349 -2.17 38.99 -31.18
C ALA A 349 -2.76 40.07 -30.26
N THR A 350 -3.03 39.74 -29.01
CA THR A 350 -3.58 40.65 -28.00
C THR A 350 -2.57 40.85 -26.86
N ALA A 351 -2.05 42.05 -26.65
CA ALA A 351 -1.14 42.39 -25.54
C ALA A 351 -1.69 43.52 -24.68
N PHE A 352 -2.16 43.24 -23.46
CA PHE A 352 -2.71 44.23 -22.54
C PHE A 352 -1.92 44.29 -21.22
N GLY A 353 -1.31 45.44 -20.93
CA GLY A 353 -0.48 45.67 -19.75
C GLY A 353 0.93 46.16 -20.10
N SER A 354 1.58 46.88 -19.18
CA SER A 354 2.96 47.34 -19.44
C SER A 354 3.91 46.14 -19.56
N ASN A 355 4.72 46.14 -20.62
CA ASN A 355 5.59 45.04 -21.02
C ASN A 355 4.88 43.70 -21.28
N ALA A 356 3.56 43.69 -21.55
CA ALA A 356 2.88 42.50 -22.05
C ALA A 356 3.39 42.16 -23.46
N GLN A 357 3.68 40.90 -23.76
CA GLN A 357 4.29 40.45 -25.00
C GLN A 357 3.51 39.27 -25.59
N ALA A 358 2.74 39.53 -26.63
CA ALA A 358 2.04 38.58 -27.48
C ALA A 358 2.77 38.55 -28.84
N THR A 359 3.75 37.66 -29.00
CA THR A 359 4.73 37.79 -30.11
C THR A 359 4.43 36.96 -31.34
N ASP A 360 3.46 36.05 -31.28
CA ASP A 360 3.10 35.15 -32.38
C ASP A 360 1.61 35.21 -32.74
N ALA A 361 1.19 34.55 -33.81
CA ALA A 361 -0.17 34.63 -34.33
C ALA A 361 -1.21 34.13 -33.31
N ASN A 362 -2.32 34.84 -33.16
CA ASN A 362 -3.42 34.51 -32.25
C ASN A 362 -3.00 34.35 -30.77
N THR A 363 -1.91 34.99 -30.36
CA THR A 363 -1.47 34.97 -28.96
C THR A 363 -2.24 35.97 -28.10
N THR A 364 -2.41 35.68 -26.81
CA THR A 364 -3.04 36.60 -25.85
C THR A 364 -2.16 36.75 -24.62
N ALA A 365 -1.61 37.94 -24.36
CA ALA A 365 -0.84 38.28 -23.18
C ALA A 365 -1.54 39.41 -22.41
N VAL A 366 -2.08 39.13 -21.22
CA VAL A 366 -2.82 40.10 -20.39
C VAL A 366 -2.21 40.16 -18.99
N GLY A 367 -1.56 41.27 -18.66
CA GLY A 367 -0.93 41.52 -17.36
C GLY A 367 0.43 42.20 -17.50
N PHE A 368 0.89 42.87 -16.44
CA PHE A 368 2.24 43.43 -16.40
C PHE A 368 3.27 42.32 -16.63
N ARG A 369 4.11 42.46 -17.67
CA ARG A 369 5.12 41.47 -18.08
C ARG A 369 4.56 40.08 -18.45
N ALA A 370 3.28 39.95 -18.81
CA ALA A 370 2.75 38.70 -19.35
C ALA A 370 3.42 38.38 -20.70
N VAL A 371 3.77 37.12 -20.96
CA VAL A 371 4.47 36.69 -22.17
C VAL A 371 3.75 35.49 -22.79
N ALA A 372 3.24 35.63 -24.00
CA ALA A 372 2.72 34.57 -24.85
C ALA A 372 3.52 34.55 -26.16
N SER A 373 4.39 33.55 -26.31
CA SER A 373 5.45 33.60 -27.34
C SER A 373 5.19 32.76 -28.59
N GLN A 374 4.31 31.77 -28.53
CA GLN A 374 4.07 30.79 -29.60
C GLN A 374 2.62 30.87 -30.09
N ALA A 375 2.37 30.51 -31.35
CA ALA A 375 1.06 30.63 -31.98
C ALA A 375 -0.07 30.02 -31.12
N GLY A 376 -1.15 30.79 -30.90
CA GLY A 376 -2.30 30.36 -30.10
C GLY A 376 -2.10 30.31 -28.58
N SER A 377 -0.94 30.69 -28.06
CA SER A 377 -0.66 30.67 -26.62
C SER A 377 -1.36 31.80 -25.86
N VAL A 378 -1.75 31.54 -24.61
CA VAL A 378 -2.47 32.46 -23.73
C VAL A 378 -1.74 32.63 -22.41
N ALA A 379 -1.33 33.84 -22.07
CA ALA A 379 -0.73 34.22 -20.80
C ALA A 379 -1.57 35.31 -20.11
N ILE A 380 -2.19 35.00 -18.97
CA ILE A 380 -3.06 35.94 -18.23
C ILE A 380 -2.60 36.01 -16.77
N GLY A 381 -2.08 37.15 -16.36
CA GLY A 381 -1.57 37.41 -15.01
C GLY A 381 -0.29 38.23 -15.01
N ASN A 382 0.05 38.82 -13.85
CA ASN A 382 1.33 39.49 -13.67
C ASN A 382 2.47 38.46 -13.85
N ASN A 383 3.36 38.71 -14.82
CA ASN A 383 4.49 37.84 -15.14
C ASN A 383 4.09 36.38 -15.48
N ALA A 384 2.88 36.17 -16.02
CA ALA A 384 2.48 34.88 -16.59
C ALA A 384 3.28 34.57 -17.86
N GLN A 385 3.75 33.35 -18.04
CA GLN A 385 4.64 32.94 -19.12
C GLN A 385 4.09 31.70 -19.85
N ALA A 386 3.54 31.88 -21.05
CA ALA A 386 3.11 30.83 -21.97
C ALA A 386 4.09 30.77 -23.15
N THR A 387 5.14 29.97 -22.99
CA THR A 387 6.29 29.94 -23.91
C THR A 387 6.41 28.65 -24.71
N GLY A 388 5.66 27.60 -24.36
CA GLY A 388 5.55 26.38 -25.17
C GLY A 388 4.54 26.54 -26.32
N ASP A 389 4.61 25.65 -27.30
CA ASP A 389 3.78 25.68 -28.51
C ASP A 389 2.73 24.56 -28.53
N PRO A 390 1.42 24.86 -28.58
CA PRO A 390 0.72 26.02 -27.98
C PRO A 390 0.55 25.82 -26.46
N THR A 391 0.34 26.88 -25.67
CA THR A 391 0.21 26.77 -24.20
C THR A 391 -0.77 27.74 -23.57
N VAL A 392 -1.22 27.44 -22.34
CA VAL A 392 -2.06 28.33 -21.53
C VAL A 392 -1.45 28.52 -20.14
N ALA A 393 -1.10 29.74 -19.77
CA ALA A 393 -0.60 30.13 -18.45
C ALA A 393 -1.54 31.19 -17.83
N ILE A 394 -2.30 30.83 -16.80
CA ILE A 394 -3.25 31.72 -16.14
C ILE A 394 -2.95 31.79 -14.64
N GLY A 395 -2.50 32.96 -14.18
CA GLY A 395 -2.12 33.21 -12.78
C GLY A 395 -0.90 34.11 -12.68
N GLN A 396 -0.74 34.80 -11.54
CA GLN A 396 0.50 35.53 -11.28
C GLN A 396 1.68 34.54 -11.24
N ASN A 397 2.76 34.84 -11.98
CA ASN A 397 3.92 33.97 -12.11
C ASN A 397 3.64 32.53 -12.60
N SER A 398 2.49 32.24 -13.23
CA SER A 398 2.25 30.92 -13.83
C SER A 398 3.17 30.69 -15.03
N VAL A 399 3.71 29.49 -15.19
CA VAL A 399 4.62 29.12 -16.28
C VAL A 399 4.09 27.89 -17.00
N ALA A 400 3.75 28.03 -18.28
CA ALA A 400 3.45 26.94 -19.19
C ALA A 400 4.51 26.93 -20.30
N SER A 401 5.55 26.11 -20.13
CA SER A 401 6.72 26.07 -21.04
C SER A 401 6.82 24.76 -21.81
N GLY A 402 6.13 23.71 -21.38
CA GLY A 402 6.03 22.47 -22.17
C GLY A 402 5.09 22.65 -23.35
N ASN A 403 5.34 21.99 -24.48
CA ASN A 403 4.43 22.05 -25.64
C ASN A 403 3.06 21.48 -25.27
N ASN A 404 1.96 22.10 -25.73
CA ASN A 404 0.59 21.70 -25.40
C ASN A 404 0.30 21.63 -23.89
N SER A 405 0.95 22.47 -23.08
CA SER A 405 0.79 22.49 -21.63
C SER A 405 -0.18 23.56 -21.12
N VAL A 406 -0.73 23.33 -19.94
CA VAL A 406 -1.68 24.23 -19.28
C VAL A 406 -1.26 24.43 -17.82
N ALA A 407 -0.97 25.66 -17.42
CA ALA A 407 -0.70 26.05 -16.05
C ALA A 407 -1.77 27.05 -15.57
N THR A 408 -2.56 26.68 -14.56
CA THR A 408 -3.60 27.54 -13.99
C THR A 408 -3.45 27.64 -12.48
N GLY A 409 -3.24 28.84 -11.96
CA GLY A 409 -3.00 29.14 -10.55
C GLY A 409 -1.73 29.99 -10.36
N ALA A 410 -1.69 30.77 -9.26
CA ALA A 410 -0.51 31.57 -8.95
C ALA A 410 0.72 30.67 -8.76
N GLY A 411 1.79 30.90 -9.52
CA GLY A 411 3.01 30.09 -9.51
C GLY A 411 2.82 28.64 -9.99
N ALA A 412 1.72 28.30 -10.66
CA ALA A 412 1.56 26.98 -11.29
C ALA A 412 2.59 26.80 -12.42
N GLN A 413 3.20 25.63 -12.52
CA GLN A 413 4.27 25.33 -13.46
C GLN A 413 3.95 24.05 -14.24
N ALA A 414 3.64 24.19 -15.53
CA ALA A 414 3.48 23.07 -16.47
C ALA A 414 4.67 23.08 -17.45
N THR A 415 5.75 22.40 -17.07
CA THR A 415 7.01 22.40 -17.84
C THR A 415 7.17 21.16 -18.71
N GLY A 416 6.45 20.07 -18.41
CA GLY A 416 6.39 18.89 -19.26
C GLY A 416 5.55 19.07 -20.52
N THR A 417 5.89 18.38 -21.60
CA THR A 417 5.07 18.33 -22.82
C THR A 417 3.73 17.67 -22.53
N ASN A 418 2.61 18.21 -23.03
CA ASN A 418 1.23 17.80 -22.69
C ASN A 418 0.89 17.84 -21.19
N ALA A 419 1.64 18.58 -20.37
CA ALA A 419 1.42 18.61 -18.94
C ALA A 419 0.32 19.61 -18.53
N VAL A 420 -0.40 19.29 -17.45
CA VAL A 420 -1.44 20.16 -16.88
C VAL A 420 -1.16 20.40 -15.40
N ALA A 421 -0.89 21.64 -15.00
CA ALA A 421 -0.73 22.05 -13.62
C ALA A 421 -1.91 22.95 -13.21
N THR A 422 -2.77 22.46 -12.32
CA THR A 422 -3.96 23.20 -11.86
C THR A 422 -3.94 23.36 -10.33
N GLY A 423 -3.70 24.58 -9.86
CA GLY A 423 -3.60 24.94 -8.46
C GLY A 423 -2.40 25.85 -8.19
N ALA A 424 -2.49 26.69 -7.15
CA ALA A 424 -1.37 27.55 -6.78
C ALA A 424 -0.13 26.72 -6.43
N GLY A 425 1.01 27.00 -7.07
CA GLY A 425 2.25 26.24 -6.89
C GLY A 425 2.21 24.78 -7.37
N ALA A 426 1.20 24.36 -8.12
CA ALA A 426 1.16 23.02 -8.72
C ALA A 426 2.28 22.87 -9.76
N GLN A 427 2.97 21.73 -9.80
CA GLN A 427 4.13 21.47 -10.65
C GLN A 427 3.91 20.19 -11.45
N ALA A 428 3.64 20.32 -12.76
CA ALA A 428 3.56 19.21 -13.69
C ALA A 428 4.81 19.20 -14.59
N ALA A 429 5.85 18.52 -14.12
CA ALA A 429 7.18 18.53 -14.74
C ALA A 429 7.39 17.38 -15.74
N ALA A 430 6.65 16.28 -15.59
CA ALA A 430 6.75 15.14 -16.49
C ALA A 430 5.82 15.25 -17.71
N SER A 431 6.19 14.58 -18.80
CA SER A 431 5.39 14.53 -20.03
C SER A 431 4.04 13.85 -19.82
N ASN A 432 2.98 14.40 -20.41
CA ASN A 432 1.61 13.90 -20.35
C ASN A 432 1.14 13.66 -18.90
N SER A 433 1.50 14.55 -17.98
CA SER A 433 1.18 14.43 -16.56
C SER A 433 0.24 15.54 -16.10
N VAL A 434 -0.52 15.28 -15.03
CA VAL A 434 -1.45 16.24 -14.43
C VAL A 434 -1.13 16.42 -12.96
N ALA A 435 -0.78 17.64 -12.54
CA ALA A 435 -0.71 18.03 -11.14
C ALA A 435 -2.01 18.75 -10.75
N LEU A 436 -2.84 18.10 -9.94
CA LEU A 436 -4.17 18.57 -9.57
C LEU A 436 -4.22 18.99 -8.10
N GLY A 437 -4.48 20.28 -7.84
CA GLY A 437 -4.52 20.88 -6.51
C GLY A 437 -3.28 21.72 -6.18
N ALA A 438 -3.43 22.64 -5.22
CA ALA A 438 -2.35 23.54 -4.80
C ALA A 438 -1.14 22.74 -4.26
N GLY A 439 0.07 23.06 -4.72
CA GLY A 439 1.31 22.38 -4.31
C GLY A 439 1.43 20.91 -4.75
N SER A 440 0.54 20.40 -5.60
CA SER A 440 0.68 19.04 -6.15
C SER A 440 1.90 18.95 -7.08
N ILE A 441 2.58 17.80 -7.08
CA ILE A 441 3.77 17.54 -7.90
C ILE A 441 3.52 16.29 -8.74
N ALA A 442 3.57 16.45 -10.07
CA ALA A 442 3.52 15.35 -11.03
C ALA A 442 4.88 15.25 -11.75
N ASP A 443 5.71 14.35 -11.26
CA ASP A 443 7.09 14.10 -11.70
C ASP A 443 7.25 12.79 -12.48
N GLN A 444 6.15 12.06 -12.71
CA GLN A 444 6.11 10.83 -13.48
C GLN A 444 5.24 10.99 -14.73
N ALA A 445 5.72 10.50 -15.87
CA ALA A 445 5.02 10.64 -17.13
C ALA A 445 3.73 9.80 -17.15
N ASN A 446 2.69 10.27 -17.84
CA ASN A 446 1.39 9.58 -17.96
C ASN A 446 0.67 9.36 -16.60
N THR A 447 0.76 10.31 -15.68
CA THR A 447 0.15 10.21 -14.34
C THR A 447 -0.71 11.42 -13.99
N VAL A 448 -1.65 11.21 -13.07
CA VAL A 448 -2.36 12.30 -12.38
C VAL A 448 -1.93 12.28 -10.91
N SER A 449 -1.22 13.32 -10.48
CA SER A 449 -0.87 13.52 -9.08
C SER A 449 -1.86 14.47 -8.42
N VAL A 450 -2.44 14.04 -7.31
CA VAL A 450 -3.36 14.84 -6.49
C VAL A 450 -2.69 15.41 -5.24
N GLY A 451 -1.36 15.35 -5.13
CA GLY A 451 -0.60 15.78 -3.96
C GLY A 451 0.90 15.75 -4.19
N SER A 452 1.65 15.55 -3.11
CA SER A 452 3.10 15.35 -3.15
C SER A 452 3.48 14.33 -2.05
N PRO A 453 4.69 13.75 -2.07
CA PRO A 453 5.13 12.84 -1.02
C PRO A 453 4.97 13.47 0.38
N GLY A 454 4.28 12.79 1.30
CA GLY A 454 3.97 13.28 2.64
C GLY A 454 2.87 14.34 2.72
N SER A 455 2.22 14.66 1.60
CA SER A 455 1.07 15.57 1.51
C SER A 455 0.03 14.99 0.55
N GLU A 456 -0.30 13.72 0.76
CA GLU A 456 -1.30 12.99 -0.01
C GLU A 456 -2.71 13.52 0.26
N ARG A 457 -3.59 13.39 -0.73
CA ARG A 457 -5.01 13.77 -0.61
C ARG A 457 -5.89 12.55 -0.73
N ARG A 458 -6.92 12.48 0.12
CA ARG A 458 -8.01 11.51 -0.07
C ARG A 458 -8.90 11.95 -1.22
N ILE A 459 -9.16 11.03 -2.14
CA ILE A 459 -10.18 11.19 -3.18
C ILE A 459 -11.50 10.71 -2.58
N THR A 460 -12.54 11.55 -2.63
CA THR A 460 -13.86 11.26 -2.04
C THR A 460 -14.94 11.27 -3.11
N ASN A 461 -16.11 10.70 -2.81
CA ASN A 461 -17.22 10.56 -3.75
C ASN A 461 -16.88 9.69 -4.98
N VAL A 462 -16.08 8.63 -4.77
CA VAL A 462 -15.73 7.65 -5.80
C VAL A 462 -16.81 6.56 -5.82
N ALA A 463 -17.60 6.53 -6.89
CA ALA A 463 -18.55 5.46 -7.15
C ALA A 463 -17.82 4.12 -7.33
N PRO A 464 -18.50 2.97 -7.12
CA PRO A 464 -17.89 1.66 -7.39
C PRO A 464 -17.44 1.55 -8.86
N GLY A 465 -16.21 1.11 -9.08
CA GLY A 465 -15.69 0.88 -10.43
C GLY A 465 -16.41 -0.29 -11.11
N VAL A 466 -16.62 -0.18 -12.42
CA VAL A 466 -17.31 -1.16 -13.26
C VAL A 466 -16.34 -1.79 -14.25
N ASP A 467 -15.55 -0.97 -14.93
CA ASP A 467 -14.57 -1.41 -15.92
C ASP A 467 -13.20 -1.77 -15.30
N PRO A 468 -12.36 -2.56 -15.97
CA PRO A 468 -11.05 -2.97 -15.43
C PRO A 468 -10.09 -1.82 -15.13
N THR A 469 -10.30 -0.64 -15.73
CA THR A 469 -9.46 0.55 -15.56
C THR A 469 -10.07 1.58 -14.60
N ASP A 470 -11.22 1.28 -14.00
CA ASP A 470 -11.87 2.18 -13.05
C ASP A 470 -11.18 2.15 -11.68
N ALA A 471 -11.29 3.26 -10.96
CA ALA A 471 -10.87 3.30 -9.56
C ALA A 471 -11.79 2.44 -8.68
N VAL A 472 -11.20 1.63 -7.81
CA VAL A 472 -11.92 0.83 -6.82
C VAL A 472 -12.14 1.64 -5.55
N ASN A 473 -13.35 1.63 -5.01
CA ASN A 473 -13.62 2.29 -3.73
C ASN A 473 -13.49 1.33 -2.53
N VAL A 474 -13.48 1.88 -1.31
CA VAL A 474 -13.27 1.11 -0.06
C VAL A 474 -14.38 0.07 0.17
N SER A 475 -15.60 0.29 -0.32
CA SER A 475 -16.70 -0.68 -0.16
C SER A 475 -16.45 -1.95 -0.97
N GLN A 476 -15.92 -1.84 -2.19
CA GLN A 476 -15.55 -2.98 -3.03
C GLN A 476 -14.38 -3.76 -2.40
N LEU A 477 -13.35 -3.06 -1.91
CA LEU A 477 -12.23 -3.70 -1.22
C LEU A 477 -12.68 -4.43 0.06
N SER A 478 -13.58 -3.83 0.83
CA SER A 478 -14.14 -4.45 2.04
C SER A 478 -14.97 -5.70 1.73
N ALA A 479 -15.68 -5.72 0.61
CA ALA A 479 -16.41 -6.91 0.15
C ALA A 479 -15.44 -8.07 -0.16
N VAL A 480 -14.33 -7.79 -0.83
CA VAL A 480 -13.27 -8.78 -1.09
C VAL A 480 -12.66 -9.28 0.22
N GLN A 481 -12.35 -8.39 1.16
CA GLN A 481 -11.82 -8.79 2.48
C GLN A 481 -12.78 -9.71 3.23
N ASN A 482 -14.08 -9.43 3.19
CA ASN A 482 -15.09 -10.28 3.81
C ASN A 482 -15.19 -11.65 3.13
N GLN A 483 -15.06 -11.69 1.80
CA GLN A 483 -15.02 -12.94 1.05
C GLN A 483 -13.81 -13.79 1.45
N VAL A 484 -12.62 -13.20 1.55
CA VAL A 484 -11.39 -13.89 2.00
C VAL A 484 -11.56 -14.45 3.42
N ASN A 485 -12.13 -13.65 4.33
CA ASN A 485 -12.41 -14.10 5.71
C ASN A 485 -13.39 -15.28 5.73
N ASN A 486 -14.38 -15.30 4.85
CA ASN A 486 -15.33 -16.41 4.74
C ASN A 486 -14.69 -17.68 4.15
N VAL A 487 -13.78 -17.53 3.18
CA VAL A 487 -12.98 -18.65 2.66
C VAL A 487 -12.12 -19.25 3.77
N GLN A 488 -11.45 -18.42 4.57
CA GLN A 488 -10.66 -18.86 5.71
C GLN A 488 -11.49 -19.67 6.72
N LYS A 489 -12.68 -19.16 7.09
CA LYS A 489 -13.59 -19.88 8.01
C LYS A 489 -14.04 -21.22 7.43
N THR A 490 -14.39 -21.26 6.14
CA THR A 490 -14.78 -22.50 5.46
C THR A 490 -13.64 -23.52 5.44
N ALA A 491 -12.40 -23.07 5.16
CA ALA A 491 -11.23 -23.94 5.17
C ALA A 491 -10.97 -24.52 6.57
N TYR A 492 -11.03 -23.70 7.62
CA TYR A 492 -10.85 -24.16 9.00
C TYR A 492 -11.95 -25.13 9.44
N ALA A 493 -13.20 -24.87 9.05
CA ALA A 493 -14.31 -25.80 9.24
C ALA A 493 -14.06 -27.15 8.54
N GLY A 494 -13.53 -27.14 7.32
CA GLY A 494 -13.13 -28.35 6.59
C GLY A 494 -12.08 -29.18 7.32
N ILE A 495 -11.03 -28.53 7.83
CA ILE A 495 -9.97 -29.18 8.62
C ILE A 495 -10.57 -29.78 9.90
N ALA A 496 -11.38 -29.02 10.64
CA ALA A 496 -12.05 -29.50 11.84
C ALA A 496 -12.93 -30.72 11.55
N MET A 497 -13.69 -30.72 10.44
CA MET A 497 -14.51 -31.86 10.02
C MET A 497 -13.68 -33.09 9.68
N SER A 498 -12.55 -32.92 9.00
CA SER A 498 -11.63 -34.01 8.70
C SER A 498 -11.04 -34.61 9.98
N MET A 499 -10.61 -33.76 10.91
CA MET A 499 -10.10 -34.21 12.21
C MET A 499 -11.18 -34.97 12.99
N ALA A 500 -12.44 -34.51 12.95
CA ALA A 500 -13.56 -35.21 13.56
C ALA A 500 -13.79 -36.59 12.94
N LEU A 501 -13.72 -36.71 11.61
CA LEU A 501 -13.83 -37.99 10.89
C LEU A 501 -12.69 -38.95 11.24
N THR A 502 -11.44 -38.50 11.13
CA THR A 502 -10.28 -39.35 11.48
C THR A 502 -10.27 -39.74 12.96
N GLY A 503 -10.82 -38.88 13.82
CA GLY A 503 -10.94 -39.12 15.26
C GLY A 503 -12.13 -40.00 15.64
N THR A 504 -12.96 -40.48 14.71
CA THR A 504 -14.05 -41.40 15.07
C THR A 504 -13.48 -42.72 15.56
N VAL A 505 -13.77 -43.07 16.81
CA VAL A 505 -13.35 -44.35 17.38
C VAL A 505 -14.36 -45.41 16.94
N MET A 506 -13.89 -46.43 16.22
CA MET A 506 -14.66 -47.63 15.88
C MET A 506 -13.89 -48.86 16.38
N PRO A 507 -14.56 -49.83 17.03
CA PRO A 507 -13.94 -51.10 17.36
C PRO A 507 -13.49 -51.83 16.09
N SER A 508 -12.46 -52.69 16.21
CA SER A 508 -12.05 -53.57 15.12
C SER A 508 -13.21 -54.48 14.74
N LEU A 509 -13.55 -54.54 13.45
CA LEU A 509 -14.65 -55.33 12.93
C LEU A 509 -14.12 -56.63 12.31
N ASP A 510 -14.69 -57.74 12.74
CA ASP A 510 -14.45 -59.07 12.16
C ASP A 510 -15.38 -59.35 10.97
N ALA A 511 -15.22 -60.51 10.35
CA ALA A 511 -15.90 -60.87 9.11
C ALA A 511 -17.43 -60.92 9.29
N GLY A 512 -18.16 -60.17 8.45
CA GLY A 512 -19.62 -60.04 8.52
C GLY A 512 -20.12 -58.91 9.43
N GLU A 513 -19.25 -58.28 10.22
CA GLU A 513 -19.65 -57.29 11.21
C GLU A 513 -19.88 -55.88 10.61
N LYS A 514 -20.64 -55.08 11.35
CA LYS A 514 -20.92 -53.66 11.06
C LYS A 514 -20.69 -52.83 12.31
N GLY A 515 -20.16 -51.62 12.16
CA GLY A 515 -19.85 -50.72 13.26
C GLY A 515 -20.21 -49.27 12.96
N VAL A 516 -20.39 -48.49 14.04
CA VAL A 516 -20.59 -47.04 14.01
C VAL A 516 -19.60 -46.38 14.97
N GLY A 517 -19.06 -45.23 14.58
CA GLY A 517 -18.15 -44.41 15.39
C GLY A 517 -18.57 -42.95 15.39
N VAL A 518 -18.32 -42.26 16.50
CA VAL A 518 -18.60 -40.82 16.67
C VAL A 518 -17.28 -40.11 16.98
N GLY A 519 -17.07 -38.91 16.44
CA GLY A 519 -15.83 -38.17 16.60
C GLY A 519 -16.07 -36.67 16.63
N ILE A 520 -15.23 -35.94 17.35
CA ILE A 520 -15.27 -34.47 17.43
C ILE A 520 -13.91 -33.90 17.01
N GLY A 521 -13.94 -32.77 16.31
CA GLY A 521 -12.74 -32.09 15.82
C GLY A 521 -12.83 -30.60 16.09
N SER A 522 -11.70 -29.97 16.40
CA SER A 522 -11.62 -28.53 16.60
C SER A 522 -10.33 -27.98 15.98
N PHE A 523 -10.45 -26.89 15.22
CA PHE A 523 -9.30 -26.23 14.60
C PHE A 523 -9.49 -24.71 14.53
N GLN A 524 -8.55 -23.95 15.09
CA GLN A 524 -8.52 -22.48 15.09
C GLN A 524 -9.88 -21.84 15.46
N GLY A 525 -10.56 -22.39 16.48
CA GLY A 525 -11.84 -21.91 16.97
C GLY A 525 -13.09 -22.44 16.23
N ASN A 526 -12.94 -23.34 15.26
CA ASN A 526 -14.07 -24.01 14.59
C ASN A 526 -14.20 -25.45 15.08
N GLY A 527 -15.39 -25.83 15.56
CA GLY A 527 -15.71 -27.20 16.00
C GLY A 527 -16.51 -27.98 14.95
N ALA A 528 -16.36 -29.31 14.96
CA ALA A 528 -17.05 -30.24 14.08
C ALA A 528 -17.41 -31.55 14.81
N LEU A 529 -18.49 -32.20 14.37
CA LEU A 529 -18.95 -33.52 14.81
C LEU A 529 -19.02 -34.46 13.61
N ALA A 530 -18.56 -35.70 13.77
CA ALA A 530 -18.57 -36.73 12.75
C ALA A 530 -19.21 -38.04 13.25
N LEU A 531 -19.81 -38.76 12.31
CA LEU A 531 -20.35 -40.11 12.43
C LEU A 531 -19.77 -40.96 11.30
N GLN A 532 -19.18 -42.11 11.60
CA GLN A 532 -18.73 -43.08 10.60
C GLN A 532 -19.43 -44.42 10.78
N PHE A 533 -19.68 -45.09 9.67
CA PHE A 533 -20.20 -46.45 9.59
C PHE A 533 -19.22 -47.30 8.80
N LYS A 534 -19.00 -48.54 9.21
CA LYS A 534 -18.14 -49.49 8.50
C LYS A 534 -18.77 -50.88 8.52
N SER A 535 -18.56 -51.66 7.48
CA SER A 535 -18.99 -53.05 7.39
C SER A 535 -17.94 -53.89 6.69
N VAL A 536 -17.75 -55.13 7.16
CA VAL A 536 -16.81 -56.10 6.62
C VAL A 536 -17.60 -57.24 5.98
N SER A 537 -17.17 -57.71 4.82
CA SER A 537 -17.73 -58.89 4.13
C SER A 537 -17.68 -60.12 5.02
N GLN A 538 -18.62 -61.05 4.82
CA GLN A 538 -18.65 -62.34 5.54
C GLN A 538 -17.37 -63.17 5.39
N THR A 539 -16.60 -62.95 4.31
CA THR A 539 -15.31 -63.64 4.10
C THR A 539 -14.14 -62.90 4.74
N GLY A 540 -14.35 -61.70 5.28
CA GLY A 540 -13.31 -60.85 5.87
C GLY A 540 -12.35 -60.22 4.85
N ASN A 541 -12.50 -60.56 3.57
CA ASN A 541 -11.57 -60.16 2.50
C ASN A 541 -11.87 -58.77 1.94
N SER A 542 -13.01 -58.19 2.29
CA SER A 542 -13.36 -56.83 1.89
C SER A 542 -14.09 -56.08 3.00
N SER A 543 -13.98 -54.76 2.98
CA SER A 543 -14.69 -53.87 3.88
C SER A 543 -15.09 -52.60 3.15
N TRP A 544 -16.19 -52.00 3.57
CA TRP A 544 -16.60 -50.68 3.12
C TRP A 544 -16.93 -49.81 4.33
N GLY A 545 -16.77 -48.51 4.19
CA GLY A 545 -17.19 -47.55 5.21
C GLY A 545 -17.70 -46.27 4.58
N ALA A 546 -18.58 -45.59 5.31
CA ALA A 546 -19.12 -44.30 4.95
C ALA A 546 -19.13 -43.40 6.19
N GLY A 547 -18.70 -42.16 6.04
CA GLY A 547 -18.67 -41.15 7.10
C GLY A 547 -19.41 -39.90 6.73
N VAL A 548 -19.99 -39.23 7.72
CA VAL A 548 -20.55 -37.88 7.61
C VAL A 548 -19.98 -37.01 8.73
N SER A 549 -19.66 -35.76 8.43
CA SER A 549 -19.16 -34.78 9.40
C SER A 549 -19.78 -33.43 9.15
N THR A 550 -20.02 -32.66 10.20
CA THR A 550 -20.65 -31.35 10.09
C THR A 550 -20.12 -30.38 11.13
N THR A 551 -20.05 -29.10 10.74
CA THR A 551 -19.85 -27.96 11.66
C THR A 551 -21.17 -27.27 12.03
N GLY A 552 -22.30 -27.78 11.55
CA GLY A 552 -23.62 -27.14 11.63
C GLY A 552 -23.92 -26.17 10.48
N LYS A 553 -22.90 -25.70 9.74
CA LYS A 553 -23.07 -24.88 8.52
C LYS A 553 -22.64 -25.59 7.24
N THR A 554 -21.61 -26.42 7.33
CA THR A 554 -21.09 -27.22 6.23
C THR A 554 -21.05 -28.69 6.65
N THR A 555 -21.22 -29.58 5.68
CA THR A 555 -21.24 -31.02 5.88
C THR A 555 -20.33 -31.69 4.86
N GLY A 556 -19.51 -32.64 5.29
CA GLY A 556 -18.67 -33.48 4.46
C GLY A 556 -19.09 -34.94 4.56
N VAL A 557 -18.92 -35.69 3.48
CA VAL A 557 -19.20 -37.13 3.43
C VAL A 557 -17.96 -37.85 2.90
N THR A 558 -17.67 -39.03 3.42
CA THR A 558 -16.59 -39.90 2.94
C THR A 558 -17.17 -41.28 2.68
N VAL A 559 -16.63 -41.98 1.68
CA VAL A 559 -16.91 -43.40 1.44
C VAL A 559 -15.60 -44.06 1.05
N GLY A 560 -15.33 -45.24 1.58
CA GLY A 560 -14.13 -46.01 1.29
C GLY A 560 -14.44 -47.49 1.15
N TYR A 561 -13.66 -48.18 0.32
CA TYR A 561 -13.71 -49.63 0.16
C TYR A 561 -12.29 -50.18 0.22
N GLY A 562 -12.06 -51.21 1.02
CA GLY A 562 -10.79 -51.91 1.13
C GLY A 562 -10.96 -53.37 0.78
N PHE A 563 -10.02 -53.92 0.01
CA PHE A 563 -9.99 -55.33 -0.37
C PHE A 563 -8.60 -55.90 -0.05
N LYS A 564 -8.54 -57.07 0.58
CA LYS A 564 -7.29 -57.77 0.89
C LYS A 564 -7.23 -59.08 0.11
N TRP A 565 -6.09 -59.34 -0.51
CA TRP A 565 -5.77 -60.60 -1.18
C TRP A 565 -4.41 -61.11 -0.67
N LYS A 566 -4.14 -62.40 -0.86
CA LYS A 566 -2.86 -63.02 -0.50
C LYS A 566 -1.97 -63.15 -1.72
#